data_AF-A0A561PVS9-F1
#
_entry.id   AF-A0A561PVS9-F1
#
_cell.length_a   1.000
_cell.length_b   1.000
_cell.length_c   1.000
_cell.angle_alpha   90.00
_cell.angle_beta   90.00
_cell.angle_gamma   90.00
#
_symmetry.space_group_name_H-M   'P 1'
#
loop_
_entity.id
_entity.type
_entity.pdbx_description
1 polymer ?
#
loop_
_entity_poly.entity_id
_entity_poly.type
_entity_poly.pdbx_seq_one_letter_code
_entity_poly.pdbx_strand_id
1 'polypeptide(L)' 'MTDYLEVKAIRTFAVGKDLKTKKSDPFTVEAGEAKLLEAHGLVTIVGEAEAPVVEDVDPPVIASERPKRKAKADAGNEGS' A
#
# COMPACT_ATOMS: atom_id res chain seq x y z
N MET A 1 -0.06 -27.93 -5.08
CA MET A 1 1.37 -27.62 -4.91
C MET A 1 1.45 -26.11 -4.93
N THR A 2 2.03 -25.50 -3.90
CA THR A 2 2.12 -24.04 -3.83
C THR A 2 3.37 -23.61 -4.59
N ASP A 3 3.20 -22.75 -5.57
CA ASP A 3 4.31 -22.19 -6.32
C ASP A 3 4.89 -20.99 -5.56
N TYR A 4 6.22 -20.92 -5.49
CA TYR A 4 6.94 -19.88 -4.81
C TYR A 4 7.82 -19.12 -5.80
N LEU A 5 7.80 -17.79 -5.71
CA LEU A 5 8.55 -16.88 -6.57
C LEU A 5 9.54 -16.08 -5.73
N GLU A 6 10.74 -15.88 -6.27
CA GLU A 6 11.72 -14.98 -5.69
C GLU A 6 11.40 -13.54 -6.11
N VAL A 7 11.30 -12.64 -5.14
CA VAL A 7 10.99 -11.23 -5.38
C VAL A 7 12.01 -10.34 -4.70
N LYS A 8 12.25 -9.17 -5.28
CA LYS A 8 13.13 -8.14 -4.74
C LYS A 8 12.35 -6.90 -4.41
N ALA A 9 12.47 -6.43 -3.16
CA ALA A 9 11.81 -5.20 -2.72
C ALA A 9 12.34 -3.98 -3.49
N ILE A 10 11.43 -3.17 -4.03
CA ILE A 10 11.76 -1.90 -4.69
C ILE A 10 11.49 -0.70 -3.78
N ARG A 11 10.56 -0.85 -2.82
CA ARG A 11 10.24 0.14 -1.78
C ARG A 11 10.30 -0.49 -0.40
N THR A 12 10.20 0.35 0.62
CA THR A 12 10.12 -0.10 2.01
C THR A 12 8.67 -0.40 2.36
N PHE A 13 8.37 -1.61 2.80
CA PHE A 13 7.04 -2.05 3.21
C PHE A 13 7.13 -3.16 4.27
N ALA A 14 6.07 -3.27 5.08
CA ALA A 14 5.98 -4.30 6.10
C ALA A 14 5.32 -5.56 5.54
N VAL A 15 5.93 -6.72 5.80
CA VAL A 15 5.38 -8.05 5.53
C VAL A 15 5.27 -8.76 6.88
N GLY A 16 4.05 -8.83 7.41
CA GLY A 16 3.83 -9.33 8.77
C GLY A 16 4.58 -8.48 9.80
N LYS A 17 5.62 -9.05 10.42
CA LYS A 17 6.50 -8.36 11.37
C LYS A 17 7.81 -7.87 10.76
N ASP A 18 8.12 -8.31 9.55
CA ASP A 18 9.38 -8.02 8.88
C ASP A 18 9.27 -6.75 8.03
N LEU A 19 10.25 -5.86 8.14
CA LEU A 19 10.34 -4.67 7.29
C LEU A 19 11.24 -4.98 6.10
N LYS A 20 10.65 -5.12 4.91
CA LYS A 20 11.39 -5.23 3.66
C LYS A 20 11.69 -3.84 3.13
N THR A 21 12.93 -3.63 2.75
CA THR A 21 13.47 -2.38 2.20
C THR A 21 14.11 -2.62 0.84
N LYS A 22 14.34 -1.57 0.06
CA LYS A 22 15.04 -1.66 -1.24
C LYS A 22 16.44 -2.32 -1.17
N LYS A 23 17.09 -2.29 -0.01
CA LYS A 23 18.43 -2.88 0.21
C LYS A 23 18.38 -4.31 0.75
N SER A 24 17.19 -4.84 0.99
CA SER A 24 17.04 -6.22 1.47
C SER A 24 17.44 -7.18 0.36
N ASP A 25 17.96 -8.33 0.77
CA ASP A 25 18.15 -9.45 -0.15
C ASP A 25 16.80 -9.90 -0.75
N PRO A 26 16.83 -10.44 -1.98
CA PRO A 26 15.66 -11.11 -2.56
C PRO A 26 15.11 -12.15 -1.59
N PHE A 27 13.79 -12.30 -1.59
CA PHE A 27 13.11 -13.23 -0.71
C PHE A 27 12.02 -13.96 -1.46
N THR A 28 11.75 -15.18 -1.00
CA THR A 28 10.78 -16.07 -1.64
C THR A 28 9.41 -15.88 -1.00
N VAL A 29 8.38 -15.67 -1.82
CA VAL A 29 6.99 -15.57 -1.40
C VAL A 29 6.10 -16.46 -2.28
N GLU A 30 4.89 -16.74 -1.82
CA GLU A 30 3.91 -17.48 -2.63
C GLU A 30 3.58 -16.73 -3.92
N ALA A 31 3.38 -17.44 -5.03
CA ALA A 31 3.14 -16.84 -6.35
C ALA A 31 1.94 -15.88 -6.36
N GLY A 32 0.88 -16.16 -5.59
CA GLY A 32 -0.25 -15.25 -5.42
C GLY A 32 0.12 -13.95 -4.70
N GLU A 33 0.93 -14.05 -3.65
CA GLU A 33 1.40 -12.89 -2.89
C GLU A 33 2.41 -12.06 -3.71
N ALA A 34 3.32 -12.71 -4.45
CA ALA A 34 4.28 -12.05 -5.34
C ALA A 34 3.58 -11.10 -6.32
N LYS A 35 2.53 -11.58 -7.00
CA LYS A 35 1.76 -10.80 -7.97
C LYS A 35 1.03 -9.62 -7.33
N LEU A 36 0.51 -9.80 -6.12
CA LEU A 36 -0.12 -8.70 -5.38
C LEU A 36 0.91 -7.62 -5.02
N LEU A 37 2.07 -8.03 -4.48
CA LEU A 37 3.14 -7.10 -4.11
C LEU A 37 3.73 -6.37 -5.33
N GLU A 38 3.86 -7.06 -6.46
CA GLU A 38 4.30 -6.46 -7.72
C GLU A 38 3.25 -5.48 -8.28
N ALA A 39 1.97 -5.86 -8.29
CA ALA A 39 0.87 -4.98 -8.71
C ALA A 39 0.77 -3.71 -7.85
N HIS A 40 1.13 -3.79 -6.58
CA HIS A 40 1.24 -2.62 -5.69
C HIS A 40 2.55 -1.82 -5.86
N GLY A 41 3.46 -2.24 -6.73
CA GLY A 41 4.76 -1.61 -6.93
C GLY A 41 5.65 -1.66 -5.68
N LEU A 42 5.56 -2.73 -4.90
CA LEU A 42 6.36 -2.94 -3.67
C LEU A 42 7.58 -3.81 -3.94
N VAL A 43 7.45 -4.81 -4.83
CA VAL A 43 8.52 -5.72 -5.24
C VAL A 43 8.59 -5.85 -6.76
N THR A 44 9.67 -6.43 -7.26
CA THR A 44 9.81 -6.94 -8.63
C THR A 44 10.07 -8.44 -8.55
N ILE A 45 9.44 -9.23 -9.42
CA ILE A 45 9.66 -10.68 -9.47
C ILE A 45 11.00 -10.95 -10.16
N VAL A 46 11.92 -11.63 -9.48
CA VAL A 46 13.24 -11.98 -10.00
C VAL A 46 13.09 -13.27 -10.81
N GLY A 47 13.09 -13.16 -12.14
CA GLY A 47 13.02 -14.30 -13.06
C GLY A 47 11.73 -14.42 -13.88
N GLU A 48 10.70 -13.61 -13.58
CA GLU A 48 9.57 -13.42 -14.49
C GLU A 48 9.92 -12.27 -15.43
N ALA A 49 10.00 -12.56 -16.74
CA ALA A 49 10.34 -11.57 -17.75
C ALA A 49 9.33 -10.41 -17.71
N GLU A 50 9.82 -9.17 -17.54
CA GLU A 50 9.07 -7.91 -17.42
C GLU A 50 7.73 -7.94 -18.18
N ALA A 51 6.64 -8.21 -17.47
CA ALA A 51 5.31 -7.90 -17.97
C ALA A 51 5.09 -6.39 -17.74
N PRO A 52 4.73 -5.61 -18.77
CA PRO A 52 4.58 -4.17 -18.64
C PRO A 52 3.50 -3.85 -17.61
N VAL A 53 3.92 -3.22 -16.51
CA VAL A 53 3.04 -2.63 -15.50
C VAL A 53 2.16 -1.60 -16.23
N VAL A 54 0.88 -1.93 -16.39
CA VAL A 54 -0.14 -0.93 -16.72
C VAL A 54 -0.34 -0.07 -15.47
N GLU A 55 0.25 1.12 -15.48
CA GLU A 55 -0.14 2.22 -14.58
C GLU A 55 -1.61 2.57 -14.87
N ASP A 56 -2.54 1.95 -14.15
CA ASP A 56 -3.87 2.53 -13.94
C ASP A 56 -3.93 3.03 -12.49
N VAL A 57 -3.29 4.18 -12.31
CA VAL A 57 -3.40 4.96 -11.09
C VAL A 57 -4.66 5.82 -11.23
N ASP A 58 -5.83 5.25 -10.95
CA ASP A 58 -7.00 6.06 -10.64
C ASP A 58 -6.95 6.37 -9.13
N PRO A 59 -6.54 7.58 -8.69
CA PRO A 59 -6.64 7.91 -7.29
C PRO A 59 -8.12 7.93 -6.91
N PRO A 60 -8.57 7.25 -5.83
CA PRO A 60 -9.86 7.59 -5.28
C PRO A 60 -9.77 9.06 -4.87
N VAL A 61 -10.48 9.92 -5.60
CA VAL A 61 -10.80 11.28 -5.21
C VAL A 61 -11.75 11.18 -4.01
N ILE A 62 -11.21 10.75 -2.86
CA ILE A 62 -11.81 11.02 -1.57
C ILE A 62 -11.55 12.50 -1.33
N ALA A 63 -12.49 13.31 -1.83
CA ALA A 63 -12.65 14.69 -1.47
C ALA A 63 -12.49 14.81 0.04
N SER A 64 -11.32 15.30 0.46
CA SER A 64 -11.06 15.70 1.82
C SER A 64 -11.87 16.97 2.07
N GLU A 65 -13.18 16.84 2.29
CA GLU A 65 -13.93 17.86 3.02
C GLU A 65 -13.46 17.82 4.47
N ARG A 66 -12.38 18.54 4.70
CA ARG A 66 -11.87 18.93 6.01
C ARG A 66 -12.97 19.75 6.71
N PRO A 67 -13.66 19.27 7.77
CA PRO A 67 -14.46 20.19 8.57
C PRO A 67 -13.49 21.12 9.28
N LYS A 68 -13.48 22.40 8.86
CA LYS A 68 -12.80 23.49 9.56
C LYS A 68 -13.34 23.53 10.99
N ARG A 69 -12.56 23.01 11.94
CA ARG A 69 -12.64 23.44 13.34
C ARG A 69 -12.38 24.94 13.37
N LYS A 70 -13.39 25.73 13.76
CA LYS A 70 -13.38 26.78 14.80
C LYS A 70 -14.59 27.69 14.63
N ALA A 71 -15.57 27.58 15.53
CA ALA A 71 -16.32 28.73 16.03
C ALA A 71 -16.92 28.34 17.38
N LYS A 72 -16.72 29.20 18.38
CA LYS A 72 -17.32 29.08 19.70
C LYS A 72 -18.84 29.08 19.56
N ALA A 73 -19.53 28.17 20.25
CA ALA A 73 -20.92 28.36 20.61
C ALA A 73 -20.94 28.56 22.14
N ASP A 74 -20.75 29.81 22.54
CA ASP A 74 -21.29 30.32 23.79
C ASP A 74 -22.68 30.86 23.43
N ALA A 75 -23.73 30.22 23.94
CA ALA A 75 -25.07 30.77 24.08
C ALA A 75 -25.92 29.73 24.84
N GLY A 76 -26.37 30.11 26.03
CA GLY A 76 -27.20 29.28 26.89
C GLY A 76 -28.59 29.01 26.33
N ASN A 77 -29.29 28.07 26.97
CA ASN A 77 -30.73 28.01 26.89
C ASN A 77 -31.27 27.56 28.25
N GLU A 78 -31.89 28.51 28.94
CA GLU A 78 -32.74 28.30 30.11
C GLU A 78 -33.96 27.43 29.76
N GLY A 79 -34.46 26.71 30.77
CA GLY A 79 -35.89 26.60 31.04
C GLY A 79 -36.76 25.79 30.08
N SER A 80 -37.19 24.61 30.52
CA SER A 80 -38.58 24.35 30.93
C SER A 80 -38.68 23.03 31.68
#